data_AF-A0AAV7MMW5-F1
#
_entry.id   AF-A0AAV7MMW5-F1
#
_cell.length_a   1.000
_cell.length_b   1.000
_cell.length_c   1.000
_cell.angle_alpha   90.00
_cell.angle_beta   90.00
_cell.angle_gamma   90.00
#
_symmetry.space_group_name_H-M   'P 1'
#
loop_
_entity.id
_entity.type
_entity.pdbx_description
1 polymer ?
#
loop_
_entity_poly.entity_id
_entity_poly.type
_entity_poly.pdbx_seq_one_letter_code
_entity_poly.pdbx_strand_id
1 'polypeptide(L)'
;MQTQICRVAKTCSEFATHIEEAETWISRVEYDIGSQKAIGNTMEKQLEDAKWKLTDVEDRLRRDNLRVLGMPKGVEGSDPRGFVVALFKEAFPDLNQWEWEKEIQRAHQFPFNRTVKSSVAGDIKPRAILISLLNFQARQPIYDLARPYRKRYFEGCTADYGYGLGRAEWVTIPSPRDRVVPYFT
;
A
#
# COMPACT_ATOMS: atom_id res chain seq x y z
N MET A 1 -49.88 55.56 34.81
CA MET A 1 -50.06 54.53 33.76
C MET A 1 -49.38 54.91 32.45
N GLN A 2 -49.59 56.11 31.90
CA GLN A 2 -49.03 56.54 30.61
C GLN A 2 -47.48 56.42 30.49
N THR A 3 -46.74 56.74 31.54
CA THR A 3 -45.26 56.71 31.55
C THR A 3 -44.69 55.29 31.45
N GLN A 4 -45.35 54.31 32.06
CA GLN A 4 -44.96 52.91 31.95
C GLN A 4 -45.26 52.34 30.56
N ILE A 5 -46.40 52.72 29.97
CA ILE A 5 -46.75 52.33 28.59
C ILE A 5 -45.73 52.88 27.59
N CYS A 6 -45.33 54.15 27.71
CA CYS A 6 -44.28 54.73 26.86
C CYS A 6 -42.92 54.04 27.03
N ARG A 7 -42.58 53.60 28.24
CA ARG A 7 -41.33 52.86 28.49
C ARG A 7 -41.34 51.50 27.80
N VAL A 8 -42.44 50.75 27.93
CA VAL A 8 -42.62 49.45 27.27
C VAL A 8 -42.57 49.61 25.75
N ALA A 9 -43.23 50.64 25.19
CA ALA A 9 -43.20 50.91 23.76
C ALA A 9 -41.79 51.18 23.22
N LYS A 10 -40.96 51.94 23.96
CA LYS A 10 -39.55 52.18 23.59
C LYS A 10 -38.73 50.89 23.62
N THR A 11 -38.84 50.10 24.69
CA THR A 11 -38.12 48.82 24.77
C THR A 11 -38.54 47.86 23.67
N CYS A 12 -39.83 47.80 23.32
CA CYS A 12 -40.31 46.98 22.20
C CYS A 12 -39.73 47.44 20.85
N SER A 13 -39.59 48.75 20.64
CA SER A 13 -38.95 49.28 19.43
C SER A 13 -37.46 48.95 19.36
N GLU A 14 -36.74 49.03 20.48
CA GLU A 14 -35.32 48.64 20.56
C GLU A 14 -35.14 47.13 20.34
N PHE A 15 -36.03 46.31 20.90
CA PHE A 15 -36.02 44.88 20.63
C PHE A 15 -36.31 44.56 19.16
N ALA A 16 -37.22 45.29 18.50
CA ALA A 16 -37.48 45.09 17.08
C ALA A 16 -36.24 45.35 16.22
N THR A 17 -35.50 46.44 16.49
CA THR A 17 -34.24 46.73 15.76
C THR A 17 -33.17 45.67 16.01
N HIS A 18 -33.02 45.21 17.25
CA HIS A 18 -32.07 44.14 17.55
C HIS A 18 -32.44 42.80 16.92
N ILE A 19 -33.74 42.51 16.78
CA ILE A 19 -34.22 41.31 16.08
C ILE A 19 -33.89 41.41 14.59
N GLU A 20 -34.14 42.55 13.94
CA GLU A 20 -33.79 42.73 12.52
C GLU A 20 -32.27 42.60 12.29
N GLU A 21 -31.44 43.19 13.17
CA GLU A 21 -29.99 43.03 13.12
C GLU A 21 -29.57 41.56 13.29
N ALA A 22 -30.16 40.85 14.25
CA ALA A 22 -29.89 39.43 14.47
C ALA A 22 -30.31 38.58 13.27
N GLU A 23 -31.47 38.83 12.67
CA GLU A 23 -31.96 38.11 11.48
C GLU A 23 -31.04 38.31 10.27
N THR A 24 -30.56 39.53 10.04
CA THR A 24 -29.60 39.79 8.95
C THR A 24 -28.25 39.13 9.19
N TRP A 25 -27.79 39.10 10.45
CA TRP A 25 -26.55 38.40 10.81
C TRP A 25 -26.70 36.88 10.64
N ILE A 26 -27.80 36.30 11.11
CA ILE A 26 -28.12 34.88 10.93
C ILE A 26 -28.14 34.54 9.43
N SER A 27 -28.81 35.35 8.61
CA SER A 27 -28.88 35.13 7.15
C SER A 27 -27.48 35.09 6.50
N ARG A 28 -26.56 35.97 6.93
CA ARG A 28 -25.17 35.99 6.44
C ARG A 28 -24.40 34.76 6.89
N VAL A 29 -24.51 34.40 8.17
CA VAL A 29 -23.84 33.22 8.73
C VAL A 29 -24.34 31.94 8.06
N GLU A 30 -25.65 31.81 7.82
CA GLU A 30 -26.22 30.67 7.11
C GLU A 30 -25.71 30.58 5.67
N TYR A 31 -25.60 31.71 4.98
CA TYR A 31 -25.00 31.76 3.64
C TYR A 31 -23.54 31.32 3.66
N ASP A 32 -22.73 31.84 4.59
CA ASP A 32 -21.32 31.51 4.72
C ASP A 32 -21.12 30.02 5.06
N ILE A 33 -21.94 29.47 5.97
CA ILE A 33 -21.93 28.05 6.31
C ILE A 33 -22.30 27.21 5.08
N GLY A 34 -23.31 27.62 4.30
CA GLY A 34 -23.70 26.95 3.07
C GLY A 34 -22.58 26.92 2.03
N SER A 35 -21.93 28.07 1.82
CA SER A 35 -20.79 28.22 0.92
C SER A 35 -19.60 27.36 1.36
N GLN A 36 -19.24 27.42 2.64
CA GLN A 36 -18.15 26.62 3.20
C GLN A 36 -18.42 25.12 3.09
N LYS A 37 -19.65 24.66 3.34
CA LYS A 37 -20.04 23.25 3.12
C LYS A 37 -19.89 22.83 1.67
N ALA A 38 -20.30 23.68 0.72
CA ALA A 38 -20.15 23.38 -0.70
C ALA A 38 -18.67 23.25 -1.12
N ILE A 39 -17.82 24.15 -0.63
CA ILE A 39 -16.37 24.10 -0.84
C ILE A 39 -15.77 22.85 -0.20
N GLY A 40 -16.12 22.53 1.04
CA GLY A 40 -15.67 21.33 1.75
C GLY A 40 -16.01 20.05 0.98
N ASN A 41 -17.27 19.91 0.55
CA ASN A 41 -17.72 18.77 -0.26
C ASN A 41 -16.96 18.67 -1.60
N THR A 42 -16.58 19.79 -2.18
CA THR A 42 -15.81 19.82 -3.45
C THR A 42 -14.37 19.39 -3.21
N MET A 43 -13.75 19.86 -2.14
CA MET A 43 -12.40 19.46 -1.73
C MET A 43 -12.32 17.98 -1.36
N GLU A 44 -13.32 17.46 -0.64
CA GLU A 44 -13.39 16.03 -0.31
C GLU A 44 -13.43 15.16 -1.56
N LYS A 45 -14.25 15.52 -2.55
CA LYS A 45 -14.29 14.83 -3.84
C LYS A 45 -12.94 14.88 -4.56
N GLN A 46 -12.31 16.05 -4.61
CA GLN A 46 -10.99 16.20 -5.24
C GLN A 46 -9.91 15.38 -4.54
N LEU A 47 -9.95 15.30 -3.21
CA LEU A 47 -9.04 14.48 -2.43
C LEU A 47 -9.24 12.99 -2.71
N GLU A 48 -10.48 12.54 -2.80
CA GLU A 48 -10.77 11.14 -3.11
C GLU A 48 -10.33 10.76 -4.54
N ASP A 49 -10.60 11.62 -5.52
CA ASP A 49 -10.13 11.46 -6.89
C ASP A 49 -8.58 11.44 -6.96
N ALA A 50 -7.92 12.31 -6.21
CA ALA A 50 -6.47 12.35 -6.15
C ALA A 50 -5.88 11.08 -5.52
N LYS A 51 -6.46 10.59 -4.42
CA LYS A 51 -6.05 9.33 -3.77
C LYS A 51 -6.20 8.15 -4.71
N TRP A 52 -7.32 8.08 -5.43
CA TRP A 52 -7.56 7.01 -6.40
C TRP A 52 -6.52 7.04 -7.53
N LYS A 53 -6.25 8.23 -8.10
CA LYS A 53 -5.21 8.40 -9.13
C LYS A 53 -3.82 8.03 -8.63
N LEU A 54 -3.46 8.42 -7.40
CA LEU A 54 -2.18 8.05 -6.79
C LEU A 54 -2.07 6.54 -6.62
N THR A 55 -3.14 5.88 -6.18
CA THR A 55 -3.18 4.43 -6.00
C THR A 55 -2.99 3.72 -7.34
N ASP A 56 -3.72 4.13 -8.39
CA ASP A 56 -3.59 3.56 -9.73
C ASP A 56 -2.17 3.75 -10.32
N VAL A 57 -1.56 4.93 -10.13
CA VAL A 57 -0.17 5.17 -10.57
C VAL A 57 0.81 4.31 -9.78
N GLU A 58 0.68 4.23 -8.46
CA GLU A 58 1.52 3.36 -7.63
C GLU A 58 1.41 1.89 -8.04
N ASP A 59 0.19 1.41 -8.31
CA ASP A 59 -0.05 0.02 -8.71
C ASP A 59 0.56 -0.27 -10.08
N ARG A 60 0.45 0.67 -11.03
CA ARG A 60 1.10 0.54 -12.35
C ARG A 60 2.62 0.53 -12.26
N LEU A 61 3.19 1.36 -11.39
CA LEU A 61 4.64 1.43 -11.15
C LEU A 61 5.17 0.22 -10.37
N ARG A 62 4.31 -0.55 -9.71
CA ARG A 62 4.67 -1.77 -8.98
C ARG A 62 4.31 -3.05 -9.73
N ARG A 63 3.62 -2.94 -10.86
CA ARG A 63 3.06 -4.08 -11.60
C ARG A 63 4.13 -4.99 -12.21
N ASP A 64 5.29 -4.45 -12.48
CA ASP A 64 6.48 -5.13 -12.99
C ASP A 64 7.40 -5.64 -11.87
N ASN A 65 7.13 -5.23 -10.62
CA ASN A 65 7.97 -5.58 -9.48
C ASN A 65 7.55 -6.92 -8.86
N LEU A 66 8.55 -7.76 -8.59
CA LEU A 66 8.47 -8.93 -7.72
C LEU A 66 9.21 -8.66 -6.43
N ARG A 67 8.66 -9.16 -5.33
CA ARG A 67 9.32 -9.13 -4.03
C ARG A 67 9.66 -10.57 -3.63
N VAL A 68 10.84 -10.76 -3.06
CA VAL A 68 11.27 -12.01 -2.44
C VAL A 68 11.63 -11.65 -1.01
N LEU A 69 10.81 -12.06 -0.05
CA LEU A 69 11.08 -11.80 1.36
C LEU A 69 12.08 -12.83 1.94
N GLY A 70 12.47 -12.61 3.20
CA GLY A 70 13.01 -13.68 4.04
C GLY A 70 14.49 -13.96 3.84
N MET A 71 15.15 -13.28 2.91
CA MET A 71 16.55 -13.55 2.59
C MET A 71 17.47 -13.10 3.73
N PRO A 72 18.38 -13.95 4.23
CA PRO A 72 19.38 -13.54 5.20
C PRO A 72 20.25 -12.46 4.57
N LYS A 73 20.70 -11.49 5.38
CA LYS A 73 21.50 -10.39 4.87
C LYS A 73 22.83 -10.93 4.34
N GLY A 74 23.13 -10.60 3.09
CA GLY A 74 24.44 -10.85 2.46
C GLY A 74 24.54 -12.16 1.67
N VAL A 75 23.47 -12.96 1.58
CA VAL A 75 23.45 -14.19 0.76
C VAL A 75 23.64 -13.91 -0.73
N GLU A 76 23.16 -12.75 -1.20
CA GLU A 76 23.28 -12.29 -2.58
C GLU A 76 24.72 -11.92 -2.99
N GLY A 77 25.62 -11.66 -2.04
CA GLY A 77 26.97 -11.17 -2.32
C GLY A 77 26.98 -9.82 -3.05
N SER A 78 27.88 -9.67 -4.03
CA SER A 78 28.06 -8.43 -4.81
C SER A 78 27.12 -8.32 -6.02
N ASP A 79 26.44 -9.41 -6.41
CA ASP A 79 25.54 -9.44 -7.57
C ASP A 79 24.16 -10.01 -7.22
N PRO A 80 23.23 -9.15 -6.75
CA PRO A 80 21.84 -9.54 -6.48
C PRO A 80 21.10 -10.11 -7.69
N ARG A 81 21.46 -9.69 -8.91
CA ARG A 81 20.78 -10.16 -10.13
C ARG A 81 21.17 -11.61 -10.41
N GLY A 82 22.46 -11.92 -10.41
CA GLY A 82 22.96 -13.28 -10.58
C GLY A 82 22.41 -14.23 -9.52
N PHE A 83 22.32 -13.77 -8.27
CA PHE A 83 21.72 -14.55 -7.18
C PHE A 83 20.25 -14.90 -7.45
N VAL A 84 19.41 -13.92 -7.81
CA VAL A 84 18.00 -14.15 -8.13
C VAL A 84 17.84 -15.12 -9.31
N VAL A 85 18.71 -14.98 -10.32
CA VAL A 85 18.68 -15.88 -11.47
C VAL A 85 18.96 -17.33 -11.06
N ALA A 86 20.01 -17.55 -10.28
CA ALA A 86 20.34 -18.88 -9.77
C ALA A 86 19.21 -19.46 -8.90
N LEU A 87 18.66 -18.64 -8.00
CA LEU A 87 17.57 -19.02 -7.10
C LEU A 87 16.33 -19.49 -7.87
N PHE A 88 15.89 -18.75 -8.89
CA PHE A 88 14.69 -19.11 -9.65
C PHE A 88 14.91 -20.30 -10.59
N LYS A 89 16.13 -20.47 -11.15
CA LYS A 89 16.46 -21.69 -11.92
C LYS A 89 16.37 -22.95 -11.07
N GLU A 90 16.83 -22.85 -9.82
CA GLU A 90 16.77 -23.96 -8.88
C GLU A 90 15.35 -24.22 -8.37
N ALA A 91 14.62 -23.16 -8.03
CA ALA A 91 13.27 -23.26 -7.48
C ALA A 91 12.21 -23.64 -8.52
N PHE A 92 12.36 -23.18 -9.77
CA PHE A 92 11.37 -23.34 -10.84
C PHE A 92 12.03 -23.83 -12.13
N PRO A 93 12.32 -25.14 -12.26
CA PRO A 93 12.91 -25.70 -13.47
C PRO A 93 12.07 -25.44 -14.73
N ASP A 94 10.75 -25.33 -14.59
CA ASP A 94 9.81 -25.06 -15.67
C ASP A 94 10.01 -23.67 -16.30
N LEU A 95 10.57 -22.71 -15.56
CA LEU A 95 10.90 -21.39 -16.10
C LEU A 95 11.99 -21.46 -17.17
N ASN A 96 12.85 -22.48 -17.17
CA ASN A 96 13.95 -22.60 -18.14
C ASN A 96 13.48 -22.78 -19.59
N GLN A 97 12.18 -23.04 -19.80
CA GLN A 97 11.60 -23.10 -21.14
C GLN A 97 11.57 -21.72 -21.82
N TRP A 98 11.61 -20.62 -21.04
CA TRP A 98 11.55 -19.24 -21.53
C TRP A 98 12.79 -18.44 -21.10
N GLU A 99 13.18 -17.43 -21.87
CA GLU A 99 14.35 -16.58 -21.58
C GLU A 99 14.05 -15.47 -20.53
N TRP A 100 13.40 -15.81 -19.41
CA TRP A 100 12.96 -14.85 -18.39
C TRP A 100 14.11 -14.07 -17.71
N GLU A 101 15.34 -14.60 -17.76
CA GLU A 101 16.53 -13.96 -17.17
C GLU A 101 16.84 -12.60 -17.80
N LYS A 102 16.52 -12.45 -19.09
CA LYS A 102 16.71 -11.21 -19.84
C LYS A 102 15.69 -10.15 -19.44
N GLU A 103 14.53 -10.57 -18.94
CA GLU A 103 13.47 -9.69 -18.47
C GLU A 103 13.80 -9.05 -17.10
N ILE A 104 14.76 -9.58 -16.34
CA ILE A 104 15.18 -8.93 -15.09
C ILE A 104 15.98 -7.66 -15.41
N GLN A 105 15.39 -6.50 -15.15
CA GLN A 105 16.06 -5.22 -15.32
C GLN A 105 16.97 -4.91 -14.14
N ARG A 106 16.44 -5.06 -12.92
CA ARG A 106 17.15 -4.73 -11.67
C ARG A 106 16.75 -5.69 -10.57
N ALA A 107 17.72 -6.03 -9.73
CA ALA A 107 17.50 -6.70 -8.46
C ALA A 107 18.31 -5.95 -7.39
N HIS A 108 17.68 -5.64 -6.26
CA HIS A 108 18.37 -4.99 -5.16
C HIS A 108 17.72 -5.31 -3.82
N GLN A 109 18.53 -5.27 -2.76
CA GLN A 109 18.04 -5.41 -1.40
C GLN A 109 17.23 -4.17 -1.01
N PHE A 110 16.02 -4.42 -0.55
CA PHE A 110 15.21 -3.37 0.03
C PHE A 110 15.74 -3.04 1.44
N PRO A 111 16.10 -1.77 1.71
CA PRO A 111 16.77 -1.39 2.95
C PRO A 111 15.88 -1.53 4.20
N PHE A 112 14.57 -1.69 4.02
CA PHE A 112 13.60 -1.61 5.11
C PHE A 112 12.63 -2.81 5.13
N ASN A 113 12.89 -3.80 5.99
CA ASN A 113 11.91 -4.84 6.28
C ASN A 113 11.19 -4.55 7.60
N ARG A 114 9.99 -3.93 7.52
CA ARG A 114 9.15 -3.64 8.69
C ARG A 114 8.56 -4.91 9.32
N THR A 115 8.53 -6.01 8.57
CA THR A 115 7.62 -7.13 8.83
C THR A 115 8.26 -8.35 9.50
N VAL A 116 9.59 -8.49 9.53
CA VAL A 116 10.24 -9.60 10.23
C VAL A 116 10.80 -9.10 11.56
N LYS A 117 10.08 -9.40 12.64
CA LYS A 117 10.62 -9.33 13.99
C LYS A 117 11.58 -10.50 14.14
N SER A 118 12.89 -10.27 14.21
CA SER A 118 13.75 -11.31 14.79
C SER A 118 13.44 -11.34 16.29
N SER A 119 13.09 -12.52 16.79
CA SER A 119 12.82 -12.76 18.21
C SER A 119 14.11 -12.86 19.03
N VAL A 120 15.26 -12.92 18.38
CA VAL A 120 16.57 -13.16 19.01
C VAL A 120 17.45 -11.91 18.90
N ALA A 121 17.94 -11.43 20.04
CA ALA A 121 18.88 -10.33 20.12
C ALA A 121 20.20 -10.72 19.41
N GLY A 122 20.56 -9.99 18.34
CA GLY A 122 21.75 -10.26 17.52
C GLY A 122 21.47 -10.94 16.17
N ASP A 123 20.24 -11.38 15.93
CA ASP A 123 19.86 -11.99 14.65
C ASP A 123 19.69 -10.94 13.55
N ILE A 124 20.31 -11.18 12.39
CA ILE A 124 20.29 -10.26 11.27
C ILE A 124 18.94 -10.38 10.58
N LYS A 125 18.05 -9.42 10.83
CA LYS A 125 16.70 -9.38 10.25
C LYS A 125 16.74 -9.68 8.75
N PRO A 126 16.04 -10.72 8.28
CA PRO A 126 16.02 -11.05 6.86
C PRO A 126 15.41 -9.89 6.07
N ARG A 127 15.97 -9.60 4.89
CA ARG A 127 15.57 -8.50 4.02
C ARG A 127 14.76 -9.01 2.84
N ALA A 128 14.05 -8.08 2.23
CA ALA A 128 13.39 -8.34 0.97
C ALA A 128 14.35 -8.02 -0.18
N ILE A 129 14.36 -8.83 -1.22
CA ILE A 129 14.90 -8.47 -2.53
C ILE A 129 13.73 -7.94 -3.35
N LEU A 130 13.92 -6.75 -3.92
CA LEU A 130 13.00 -6.21 -4.91
C LEU A 130 13.60 -6.45 -6.30
N ILE A 131 12.83 -7.12 -7.15
CA ILE A 131 13.18 -7.45 -8.52
C ILE A 131 12.24 -6.64 -9.42
N SER A 132 12.79 -5.81 -10.30
CA SER A 132 12.03 -5.09 -11.32
C SER A 132 12.25 -5.78 -12.66
N LEU A 133 11.15 -6.14 -13.31
CA LEU A 133 11.13 -6.76 -14.62
C LEU A 133 10.94 -5.69 -15.70
N LEU A 134 11.44 -5.95 -16.90
CA LEU A 134 11.29 -5.07 -18.05
C LEU A 134 9.83 -4.98 -18.51
N ASN A 135 9.11 -6.10 -18.45
CA ASN A 135 7.72 -6.19 -18.85
C ASN A 135 6.86 -6.83 -17.74
N PHE A 136 5.70 -6.23 -17.47
CA PHE A 136 4.75 -6.76 -16.50
C PHE A 136 4.22 -8.14 -16.89
N GLN A 137 4.22 -8.47 -18.19
CA GLN A 137 3.78 -9.77 -18.68
C GLN A 137 4.71 -10.90 -18.22
N ALA A 138 6.02 -10.63 -18.12
CA ALA A 138 7.00 -11.60 -17.63
C ALA A 138 6.81 -11.93 -16.14
N ARG A 139 6.16 -11.04 -15.39
CA ARG A 139 5.88 -11.22 -13.96
C ARG A 139 4.90 -12.35 -13.70
N GLN A 140 3.83 -12.41 -14.49
CA GLN A 140 2.67 -13.25 -14.21
C GLN A 140 3.00 -14.75 -14.18
N PRO A 141 3.77 -15.30 -15.14
CA PRO A 141 4.16 -16.70 -15.12
C PRO A 141 5.06 -17.07 -13.93
N ILE A 142 6.03 -16.21 -13.59
CA ILE A 142 6.90 -16.40 -12.42
C ILE A 142 6.04 -16.44 -11.16
N TYR A 143 5.08 -15.52 -11.07
CA TYR A 143 4.13 -15.47 -9.95
C TYR A 143 3.25 -16.72 -9.89
N ASP A 144 2.69 -17.17 -11.01
CA ASP A 144 1.78 -18.31 -11.07
C ASP A 144 2.50 -19.62 -10.74
N LEU A 145 3.77 -19.76 -11.12
CA LEU A 145 4.62 -20.88 -10.71
C LEU A 145 5.02 -20.81 -9.24
N ALA A 146 5.21 -19.62 -8.69
CA ALA A 146 5.50 -19.42 -7.27
C ALA A 146 4.27 -19.55 -6.36
N ARG A 147 3.06 -19.33 -6.90
CA ARG A 147 1.79 -19.31 -6.16
C ARG A 147 1.48 -20.60 -5.40
N PRO A 148 1.75 -21.83 -5.90
CA PRO A 148 1.58 -23.06 -5.13
C PRO A 148 2.53 -23.16 -3.93
N TYR A 149 3.70 -22.54 -4.02
CA TYR A 149 4.72 -22.54 -2.98
C TYR A 149 4.46 -21.49 -1.90
N ARG A 150 3.23 -20.95 -1.83
CA ARG A 150 2.76 -20.00 -0.82
C ARG A 150 3.00 -20.34 0.66
N LYS A 151 3.57 -21.49 1.03
CA LYS A 151 3.67 -21.93 2.44
C LYS A 151 4.91 -22.76 2.86
N ARG A 152 5.92 -23.02 2.01
CA ARG A 152 7.06 -23.95 2.33
C ARG A 152 8.42 -23.36 2.78
N TYR A 153 8.73 -23.37 4.08
CA TYR A 153 9.99 -22.88 4.70
C TYR A 153 11.27 -23.20 3.91
N PHE A 154 12.01 -22.15 3.50
CA PHE A 154 13.40 -22.27 3.06
C PHE A 154 14.29 -21.95 4.25
N GLU A 155 14.88 -22.92 4.95
CA GLU A 155 15.97 -22.64 5.93
C GLU A 155 15.71 -21.47 6.92
N GLY A 156 14.46 -21.27 7.38
CA GLY A 156 14.07 -20.14 8.24
C GLY A 156 13.70 -18.82 7.53
N CYS A 157 13.55 -18.83 6.21
CA CYS A 157 13.36 -17.69 5.32
C CYS A 157 11.98 -17.73 4.61
N THR A 158 11.21 -16.64 4.70
CA THR A 158 9.88 -16.45 4.08
C THR A 158 9.97 -15.59 2.82
N ALA A 159 9.68 -16.08 1.62
CA ALA A 159 9.68 -15.28 0.38
C ALA A 159 8.27 -14.96 -0.16
N ASP A 160 7.72 -13.77 0.15
CA ASP A 160 6.39 -13.27 -0.28
C ASP A 160 6.42 -12.57 -1.65
N TYR A 161 5.62 -13.10 -2.59
CA TYR A 161 5.27 -12.44 -3.83
C TYR A 161 3.89 -11.79 -3.63
N GLY A 162 3.87 -10.53 -3.19
CA GLY A 162 2.64 -9.78 -2.98
C GLY A 162 2.27 -8.95 -4.20
N TYR A 163 0.98 -8.91 -4.54
CA TYR A 163 0.43 -7.77 -5.26
C TYR A 163 0.56 -6.56 -4.33
N GLY A 164 1.07 -5.44 -4.83
CA GLY A 164 1.04 -4.19 -4.07
C GLY A 164 -0.41 -3.84 -3.78
N LEU A 165 -0.84 -4.09 -2.54
CA LEU A 165 -1.94 -3.49 -1.77
C LEU A 165 -2.04 -4.30 -0.47
N GLY A 166 -2.16 -3.61 0.66
CA GLY A 166 -1.88 -4.16 1.99
C GLY A 166 -2.60 -5.46 2.37
N ARG A 167 -1.81 -6.54 2.53
CA ARG A 167 -1.84 -7.52 3.63
C ARG A 167 -0.64 -8.44 3.42
N ALA A 168 0.23 -8.53 4.42
CA ALA A 168 1.37 -9.46 4.39
C ALA A 168 0.83 -10.89 4.34
N GLU A 169 1.02 -11.55 3.22
CA GLU A 169 0.48 -12.87 2.96
C GLU A 169 1.62 -13.81 2.58
N TRP A 170 2.19 -14.42 3.63
CA TRP A 170 3.33 -15.34 3.70
C TRP A 170 3.42 -16.33 2.53
N VAL A 171 4.62 -16.47 1.94
CA VAL A 171 5.01 -17.44 0.88
C VAL A 171 6.45 -17.91 1.08
N THR A 172 6.82 -19.09 0.57
CA THR A 172 8.04 -19.76 1.02
C THR A 172 8.59 -20.78 -0.01
N ILE A 173 9.91 -20.82 -0.24
CA ILE A 173 10.54 -21.61 -1.34
C ILE A 173 11.12 -22.94 -0.79
N PRO A 174 11.04 -24.08 -1.50
CA PRO A 174 11.62 -25.34 -0.99
C PRO A 174 13.15 -25.31 -0.91
N SER A 175 13.72 -25.82 0.19
CA SER A 175 15.15 -26.12 0.33
C SER A 175 15.55 -27.27 -0.61
N PRO A 176 16.79 -27.30 -1.15
CA PRO A 176 17.24 -28.36 -2.07
C PRO A 176 17.20 -29.78 -1.46
N ARG A 177 17.14 -29.87 -0.12
CA ARG A 177 17.06 -31.13 0.64
C ARG A 177 15.65 -31.69 0.79
N ASP A 178 14.61 -30.88 0.58
CA ASP A 178 13.21 -31.27 0.80
C ASP A 178 12.48 -31.56 -0.53
N ARG A 179 13.04 -32.46 -1.34
CA ARG A 179 12.26 -33.15 -2.39
C ARG A 179 11.41 -34.25 -1.76
N VAL A 180 10.36 -33.86 -1.03
CA VAL A 180 9.23 -34.77 -0.84
C VAL A 180 8.37 -34.65 -2.10
N VAL A 181 8.51 -35.66 -2.96
CA VAL A 181 7.63 -35.95 -4.09
C VAL A 181 6.19 -35.91 -3.57
N PRO A 182 5.29 -35.07 -4.10
CA PRO A 182 3.89 -35.23 -3.80
C PRO A 182 3.42 -36.51 -4.49
N TYR A 183 3.35 -37.59 -3.72
CA TYR A 183 2.38 -38.65 -3.99
C TYR A 183 0.97 -38.03 -3.99
N PHE A 184 0.07 -38.64 -4.77
CA PHE A 184 -1.41 -38.61 -4.80
C PHE A 184 -1.85 -38.48 -6.27
N THR A 185 -2.23 -39.58 -6.95
CA THR A 185 -3.58 -40.20 -6.99
C THR A 185 -4.71 -39.20 -7.09
#